data_AF-A0A2M7I1X7-F1
#
_entry.id   AF-A0A2M7I1X7-F1
#
_cell.length_a   1.000
_cell.length_b   1.000
_cell.length_c   1.000
_cell.angle_alpha   90.00
_cell.angle_beta   90.00
_cell.angle_gamma   90.00
#
_symmetry.space_group_name_H-M   'P 1'
#
loop_
_entity.id
_entity.type
_entity.pdbx_description
1 polymer ?
#
loop_
_entity_poly.entity_id
_entity_poly.type
_entity_poly.pdbx_seq_one_letter_code
_entity_poly.pdbx_strand_id
1 'polypeptide(L)'
;MFESSKIVINDVLVREEIFTQKFTCDLNKCKGACCTLKSEFGAPLLENEISLIQENVDNIEKYLTGEHIKEIRENGFYEEKQGELMVRSINDKDCVFVYYE
;
A
#
# COMPACT_ATOMS: atom_id res chain seq x y z
N MET A 1 27.69 5.84 -2.43
CA MET A 1 27.95 7.29 -2.44
C MET A 1 26.92 7.89 -3.38
N PHE A 2 25.82 8.41 -2.83
CA PHE A 2 24.76 9.01 -3.64
C PHE A 2 25.18 10.45 -3.94
N GLU A 3 25.70 10.71 -5.14
CA GLU A 3 25.78 12.07 -5.68
C GLU A 3 24.36 12.50 -6.04
N SER A 4 23.59 12.94 -5.05
CA SER A 4 22.23 13.44 -5.30
C SER A 4 22.31 14.83 -5.90
N SER A 5 22.36 14.90 -7.23
CA SER A 5 22.02 16.12 -7.96
C SER A 5 20.56 16.48 -7.68
N LYS A 6 20.29 17.78 -7.49
CA LYS A 6 18.97 18.29 -7.10
C LYS A 6 18.57 19.40 -8.06
N ILE A 7 17.33 19.35 -8.54
CA ILE A 7 16.75 20.38 -9.40
C ILE A 7 15.80 21.22 -8.57
N VAL A 8 15.83 22.53 -8.78
CA VAL A 8 14.88 23.46 -8.18
C VAL A 8 13.72 23.66 -9.15
N ILE A 9 12.50 23.35 -8.69
CA ILE A 9 11.27 23.65 -9.41
C ILE A 9 10.49 24.64 -8.55
N ASN A 10 10.41 25.89 -9.00
CA ASN A 10 9.91 27.02 -8.21
C ASN A 10 10.68 27.14 -6.87
N ASP A 11 10.00 26.94 -5.76
CA ASP A 11 10.51 26.95 -4.39
C ASP A 11 10.72 25.53 -3.80
N VAL A 12 10.56 24.49 -4.62
CA VAL A 12 10.69 23.09 -4.20
C VAL A 12 12.01 22.49 -4.71
N LEU A 13 12.77 21.91 -3.78
CA LEU A 13 13.99 21.17 -4.09
C LEU A 13 13.68 19.70 -4.37
N VAL A 14 13.88 19.26 -5.60
CA VAL A 14 13.53 17.92 -6.07
C VAL A 14 14.79 17.11 -6.37
N ARG A 15 14.76 15.83 -5.99
CA ARG A 15 15.79 14.84 -6.30
C ARG A 15 15.73 14.45 -7.78
N GLU A 16 16.86 14.49 -8.49
CA GLU A 16 16.90 14.13 -9.92
C GLU A 16 16.44 12.70 -10.21
N GLU A 17 16.57 11.80 -9.24
CA GLU A 17 16.14 10.41 -9.34
C GLU A 17 14.66 10.32 -9.75
N ILE A 18 13.83 11.34 -9.46
CA ILE A 18 12.42 11.42 -9.83
C ILE A 18 12.16 11.21 -11.34
N PHE A 19 13.07 11.67 -12.21
CA PHE A 19 12.91 11.52 -13.67
C PHE A 19 13.10 10.09 -14.14
N THR A 20 13.78 9.26 -13.33
CA THR A 20 14.11 7.88 -13.66
C THR A 20 13.33 6.87 -12.83
N GLN A 21 12.78 7.30 -11.70
CA GLN A 21 12.07 6.46 -10.77
C GLN A 21 10.81 5.87 -11.41
N LYS A 22 10.58 4.58 -11.19
CA LYS A 22 9.35 3.89 -11.61
C LYS A 22 8.34 3.97 -10.46
N PHE A 23 7.19 4.59 -10.72
CA PHE A 23 6.12 4.77 -9.73
C PHE A 23 5.04 3.68 -9.81
N THR A 24 5.12 2.79 -10.80
CA THR A 24 4.26 1.61 -10.90
C THR A 24 5.04 0.36 -10.52
N CYS A 25 4.35 -0.60 -9.90
CA CYS A 25 4.96 -1.86 -9.52
C CYS A 25 5.28 -2.71 -10.76
N ASP A 26 6.51 -3.22 -10.84
CA ASP A 26 6.88 -4.26 -11.81
C ASP A 26 6.80 -5.63 -11.12
N LEU A 27 5.62 -6.26 -11.19
CA LEU A 27 5.36 -7.53 -10.52
C LEU A 27 6.25 -8.68 -11.03
N ASN A 28 6.66 -8.64 -12.31
CA ASN A 28 7.57 -9.64 -12.87
C ASN A 28 8.96 -9.59 -12.21
N LYS A 29 9.41 -8.38 -11.83
CA LYS A 29 10.68 -8.19 -11.13
C LYS A 29 10.55 -8.38 -9.62
N CYS A 30 9.54 -7.76 -9.01
CA CYS A 30 9.40 -7.70 -7.55
C CYS A 30 8.79 -8.97 -6.95
N LYS A 31 7.92 -9.68 -7.70
CA LYS A 31 7.22 -10.89 -7.25
C LYS A 31 6.49 -10.70 -5.90
N GLY A 32 5.90 -9.53 -5.71
CA GLY A 32 5.20 -9.17 -4.47
C GLY A 32 6.12 -8.86 -3.29
N ALA A 33 7.43 -8.69 -3.50
CA ALA A 33 8.37 -8.39 -2.42
C ALA A 33 7.90 -7.21 -1.56
N CYS A 34 7.60 -6.05 -2.16
CA CYS A 34 7.14 -4.87 -1.42
C CYS A 34 5.79 -5.04 -0.72
N CYS A 35 4.90 -5.88 -1.26
CA CYS A 35 3.57 -6.14 -0.69
C CYS A 35 3.57 -7.20 0.42
N THR A 36 4.72 -7.85 0.66
CA THR A 36 4.89 -8.94 1.65
C THR A 36 6.09 -8.71 2.58
N LEU A 37 6.68 -7.50 2.52
CA LEU A 37 7.71 -7.09 3.47
C LEU A 37 7.09 -6.98 4.86
N LYS A 38 7.85 -7.37 5.89
CA LYS A 38 7.46 -7.08 7.26
C LYS A 38 7.38 -5.57 7.46
N SER A 39 6.18 -5.10 7.74
CA SER A 39 5.83 -3.71 7.95
C SER A 39 4.53 -3.69 8.75
N GLU A 40 4.52 -2.93 9.84
CA GLU A 40 3.27 -2.58 10.51
C GLU A 40 2.43 -1.59 9.68
N PHE A 41 3.01 -0.95 8.67
CA PHE A 41 2.32 -0.02 7.78
C PHE A 41 1.84 -0.72 6.52
N GLY A 42 0.61 -0.43 6.11
CA GLY A 42 0.07 -0.88 4.84
C GLY A 42 0.13 0.17 3.73
N ALA A 43 -0.54 -0.11 2.62
CA ALA A 43 -0.61 0.82 1.51
C ALA A 43 -1.41 2.08 1.91
N PRO A 44 -0.91 3.29 1.64
CA PRO A 44 -1.63 4.52 1.97
C PRO A 44 -2.93 4.63 1.16
N LEU A 45 -3.94 5.25 1.76
CA LEU A 45 -5.27 5.44 1.20
C LEU A 45 -5.68 6.91 1.26
N LEU A 46 -6.37 7.39 0.23
CA LEU A 46 -7.12 8.64 0.26
C LEU A 46 -8.53 8.39 0.80
N GLU A 47 -9.12 9.42 1.43
CA GLU A 47 -10.49 9.33 1.96
C GLU A 47 -11.52 8.90 0.90
N ASN A 48 -11.38 9.39 -0.34
CA ASN A 48 -12.28 9.03 -1.43
C ASN A 48 -12.11 7.57 -1.90
N GLU A 49 -10.95 6.95 -1.67
CA GLU A 49 -10.71 5.54 -2.01
C GLU A 49 -11.39 4.60 -1.02
N ILE A 50 -11.52 5.00 0.25
CA ILE A 50 -12.18 4.21 1.29
C ILE A 50 -13.64 3.92 0.90
N SER A 51 -14.38 4.93 0.45
CA SER A 51 -15.77 4.73 0.02
C SER A 51 -15.88 3.74 -1.14
N LEU A 52 -14.99 3.85 -2.14
CA LEU A 52 -14.97 2.96 -3.29
C LEU A 52 -14.64 1.51 -2.89
N ILE A 53 -13.69 1.33 -1.97
CA ILE A 53 -13.32 0.00 -1.46
C ILE A 53 -14.48 -0.58 -0.64
N GLN A 54 -15.12 0.21 0.21
CA GLN A 54 -16.24 -0.23 1.04
C GLN A 54 -17.42 -0.75 0.21
N GLU A 55 -17.75 -0.09 -0.90
CA GLU A 55 -18.79 -0.53 -1.84
C GLU A 55 -18.47 -1.85 -2.55
N ASN A 56 -17.19 -2.22 -2.61
CA ASN A 56 -16.71 -3.38 -3.36
C ASN A 56 -16.12 -4.49 -2.48
N VAL A 57 -15.99 -4.28 -1.17
CA VAL A 57 -15.29 -5.21 -0.27
C VAL A 57 -15.90 -6.61 -0.31
N ASP A 58 -17.23 -6.72 -0.35
CA ASP A 58 -17.95 -7.99 -0.42
C ASP A 58 -17.64 -8.78 -1.71
N ASN A 59 -17.43 -8.07 -2.83
CA ASN A 59 -17.04 -8.69 -4.09
C ASN A 59 -15.59 -9.20 -4.08
N ILE A 60 -14.75 -8.60 -3.24
CA ILE A 60 -13.33 -8.92 -3.08
C ILE A 60 -13.13 -10.07 -2.09
N GLU A 61 -13.96 -10.18 -1.04
CA GLU A 61 -13.84 -11.20 0.02
C GLU A 61 -13.67 -12.62 -0.54
N LYS A 62 -14.33 -12.96 -1.66
CA LYS A 62 -14.26 -14.29 -2.28
C LYS A 62 -12.86 -14.70 -2.77
N TYR A 63 -11.95 -13.75 -2.92
CA TYR A 63 -10.56 -13.99 -3.31
C TYR A 63 -9.62 -14.04 -2.10
N LEU A 64 -10.08 -13.64 -0.92
CA LEU A 64 -9.23 -13.54 0.27
C LEU A 64 -9.24 -14.85 1.07
N THR A 65 -8.18 -15.05 1.85
CA THR A 65 -8.12 -16.19 2.78
C THR A 65 -9.04 -15.95 3.97
N GLY A 66 -9.39 -17.02 4.69
CA GLY A 66 -10.26 -16.91 5.87
C GLY A 66 -9.69 -16.01 6.97
N GLU A 67 -8.35 -15.96 7.12
CA GLU A 67 -7.67 -15.06 8.08
C GLU A 67 -7.91 -13.59 7.70
N HIS A 68 -7.76 -13.25 6.42
CA HIS A 68 -7.93 -11.89 5.94
C HIS A 68 -9.38 -11.43 6.03
N ILE A 69 -10.34 -12.29 5.65
CA ILE A 69 -11.77 -12.00 5.77
C ILE A 69 -12.14 -11.75 7.24
N LYS A 70 -11.61 -12.57 8.16
CA LYS A 70 -11.85 -12.40 9.59
C LYS A 70 -11.33 -11.04 10.07
N GLU A 71 -10.11 -10.66 9.71
CA GLU A 71 -9.51 -9.38 10.10
C GLU A 71 -10.34 -8.19 9.58
N ILE A 72 -10.76 -8.23 8.31
CA ILE A 72 -11.59 -7.17 7.71
C ILE A 72 -12.93 -7.04 8.46
N ARG A 73 -13.55 -8.15 8.85
CA ARG A 73 -14.85 -8.14 9.54
C ARG A 73 -14.76 -7.70 10.99
N GLU A 74 -13.68 -8.05 11.68
CA GLU A 74 -13.49 -7.69 13.09
C GLU A 74 -12.99 -6.25 13.25
N ASN A 75 -12.06 -5.82 12.39
CA ASN A 75 -11.27 -4.60 12.59
C ASN A 75 -11.34 -3.60 11.43
N GLY A 76 -12.09 -3.92 10.36
CA GLY A 76 -12.15 -3.13 9.14
C GLY A 76 -10.93 -3.33 8.23
N PHE A 77 -11.02 -2.88 6.98
CA PHE A 77 -9.95 -3.06 5.99
C PHE A 77 -8.86 -1.97 6.02
N TYR A 78 -9.08 -0.89 6.78
CA TYR A 78 -8.16 0.22 6.89
C TYR A 78 -7.98 0.65 8.35
N GLU A 79 -6.90 1.38 8.60
CA GLU A 79 -6.58 1.99 9.87
C GLU A 79 -5.84 3.31 9.66
N GLU A 80 -5.82 4.15 10.69
CA GLU A 80 -5.01 5.37 10.69
C GLU A 80 -3.74 5.11 11.52
N LYS A 81 -2.57 5.31 10.92
CA LYS A 81 -1.27 5.21 11.59
C LYS A 81 -0.45 6.45 11.28
N GLN A 82 0.08 7.09 12.33
CA GLN A 82 0.87 8.32 12.23
C GLN A 82 0.15 9.48 11.49
N GLY A 83 -1.18 9.53 11.57
CA GLY A 83 -1.98 10.55 10.88
C GLY A 83 -2.23 10.28 9.40
N GLU A 84 -1.85 9.09 8.90
CA GLU A 84 -2.12 8.65 7.53
C GLU A 84 -3.08 7.47 7.54
N LEU A 85 -4.06 7.51 6.63
CA LEU A 85 -4.96 6.39 6.38
C LEU A 85 -4.25 5.35 5.53
N MET A 86 -4.36 4.08 5.92
CA MET A 86 -3.72 2.98 5.21
C MET A 86 -4.51 1.70 5.29
N VAL A 87 -4.28 0.81 4.33
CA VAL A 87 -4.80 -0.56 4.34
C VAL A 87 -4.25 -1.27 5.57
N ARG A 88 -5.13 -1.97 6.30
CA ARG A 88 -4.75 -2.72 7.50
C ARG A 88 -3.76 -3.83 7.14
N SER A 89 -2.74 -4.01 7.98
CA SER A 89 -1.79 -5.12 7.89
C SER A 89 -2.15 -6.28 8.82
N ILE A 90 -1.92 -7.50 8.37
CA ILE A 90 -2.03 -8.75 9.12
C ILE A 90 -0.61 -9.19 9.53
N ASN A 91 -0.44 -9.49 10.81
CA ASN A 91 0.82 -9.99 11.40
C ASN A 91 2.05 -9.10 11.06
N ASP A 92 1.86 -7.78 11.01
CA ASP A 92 2.88 -6.79 10.63
C ASP A 92 3.62 -7.15 9.34
N LYS A 93 2.88 -7.67 8.35
CA LYS A 93 3.46 -8.17 7.10
C LYS A 93 2.57 -7.95 5.89
N ASP A 94 1.44 -8.65 5.80
CA ASP A 94 0.63 -8.66 4.58
C ASP A 94 -0.54 -7.68 4.74
N CYS A 95 -0.83 -6.86 3.72
CA CYS A 95 -2.07 -6.08 3.73
C CYS A 95 -3.28 -7.03 3.65
N VAL A 96 -4.43 -6.66 4.24
CA VAL A 96 -5.66 -7.49 4.24
C VAL A 96 -6.14 -7.90 2.84
N PHE A 97 -5.77 -7.15 1.79
CA PHE A 97 -6.12 -7.45 0.40
C PHE A 97 -5.08 -8.27 -0.38
N VAL A 98 -4.00 -8.71 0.26
CA VAL A 98 -3.03 -9.60 -0.41
C VAL A 98 -3.70 -10.94 -0.71
N TYR A 99 -3.54 -11.39 -1.95
CA TYR A 99 -3.95 -12.70 -2.43
C TYR A 99 -2.74 -13.40 -3.06
N TYR A 100 -2.70 -14.72 -2.93
CA TYR A 100 -1.67 -15.57 -3.50
C TYR A 100 -2.33 -16.53 -4.51
N GLU A 101 -1.83 -16.54 -5.74
CA GLU A 101 -2.20 -17.51 -6.78
C GLU A 101 -1.55 -18.89 -6.55
#